data_AF-A0A9D4K6Y7-F1
#
_entry.id   AF-A0A9D4K6Y7-F1
#
_cell.length_a   1.000
_cell.length_b   1.000
_cell.length_c   1.000
_cell.angle_alpha   90.00
_cell.angle_beta   90.00
_cell.angle_gamma   90.00
#
_symmetry.space_group_name_H-M   'P 1'
#
loop_
_entity.id
_entity.type
_entity.pdbx_description
1 polymer ?
#
loop_
_entity_poly.entity_id
_entity_poly.type
_entity_poly.pdbx_seq_one_letter_code
_entity_poly.pdbx_strand_id
1 'polypeptide(L)'
;MIIDICRRAGKVKSNAHPSLFDQKVSKGNTIYCYATSPGLAAFEDKNHGLLLYHLKPLICKPVGIEKLFSEIKEEFFKVPKHSTRQLPELRSNLSEPNRSLTDRIAKKGNTQSYDLQTQIWNSYHVKPPKQVVSFPEVGVTVELDFQSEFSNLLNVFVIVIDTGSVLDCEGTISNISPRISQYGDTTRFQRQNKNGMKISLQDIQKLEDNLVVDITITFIYPRDRQRYFLTQRVDLGLPLVSKLQLWRPSTAFYPPRREPMEQEESDSM
;
A
#
# COMPACT_ATOMS: atom_id res chain seq x y z
N MET A 1 8.14 -14.92 3.92
CA MET A 1 8.41 -13.50 4.19
C MET A 1 9.56 -13.04 3.32
N ILE A 2 9.39 -11.95 2.58
CA ILE A 2 10.44 -11.31 1.79
C ILE A 2 10.84 -10.03 2.51
N ILE A 3 12.12 -9.85 2.78
CA ILE A 3 12.64 -8.85 3.72
C ILE A 3 13.72 -8.04 3.01
N ASP A 4 13.33 -6.90 2.46
CA ASP A 4 14.21 -5.99 1.72
C ASP A 4 14.67 -4.82 2.58
N ILE A 5 15.55 -5.11 3.54
CA ILE A 5 16.10 -4.13 4.50
C ILE A 5 17.56 -4.45 4.82
N CYS A 6 18.28 -3.46 5.34
CA CYS A 6 19.59 -3.67 5.95
C CYS A 6 19.48 -4.55 7.20
N ARG A 7 20.52 -5.36 7.46
CA ARG A 7 20.60 -6.26 8.63
C ARG A 7 21.84 -5.99 9.46
N ARG A 8 22.20 -4.71 9.58
CA ARG A 8 23.28 -4.24 10.45
C ARG A 8 22.79 -4.16 11.90
N ALA A 9 23.69 -4.38 12.85
CA ALA A 9 23.37 -4.13 14.25
C ALA A 9 22.96 -2.66 14.45
N GLY A 10 21.88 -2.45 15.21
CA GLY A 10 21.43 -1.10 15.56
C GLY A 10 22.49 -0.35 16.37
N LYS A 11 22.59 0.96 16.19
CA LYS A 11 23.52 1.82 16.94
C LYS A 11 23.14 1.95 18.42
N VAL A 12 21.85 1.81 18.73
CA VAL A 12 21.35 1.81 20.11
C VAL A 12 21.38 0.37 20.60
N LYS A 13 22.23 0.10 21.60
CA LYS A 13 22.13 -1.12 22.39
C LYS A 13 20.82 -1.05 23.16
N SER A 14 19.78 -1.69 22.62
CA SER A 14 18.55 -1.85 23.37
C SER A 14 18.85 -2.76 24.56
N ASN A 15 18.64 -2.28 25.79
CA ASN A 15 18.65 -3.12 26.99
C ASN A 15 17.42 -4.05 27.04
N ALA A 16 16.55 -3.99 26.04
CA ALA A 16 15.52 -5.00 25.87
C ALA A 16 16.21 -6.31 25.50
N HIS A 17 16.33 -7.21 26.47
CA HIS A 17 16.43 -8.62 26.15
C HIS A 17 15.22 -8.93 25.27
N PRO A 18 15.41 -9.53 24.08
CA PRO A 18 14.28 -10.11 23.38
C PRO A 18 13.64 -11.04 24.41
N SER A 19 12.45 -10.69 24.89
CA SER A 19 11.59 -11.67 25.53
C SER A 19 11.63 -12.86 24.58
N LEU A 20 12.10 -14.01 25.06
CA LEU A 20 12.08 -15.24 24.30
C LEU A 20 10.62 -15.45 23.95
N PHE A 21 10.21 -14.94 22.79
CA PHE A 21 8.91 -15.23 22.24
C PHE A 21 8.89 -16.74 22.18
N ASP A 22 8.03 -17.37 22.96
CA ASP A 22 7.89 -18.81 22.97
C ASP A 22 7.91 -19.28 21.53
N GLN A 23 8.96 -20.02 21.17
CA GLN A 23 9.17 -20.47 19.81
C GLN A 23 7.90 -21.22 19.42
N LYS A 24 7.10 -20.61 18.53
CA LYS A 24 5.95 -21.29 17.97
C LYS A 24 6.46 -22.58 17.34
N VAL A 25 5.86 -23.71 17.71
CA VAL A 25 6.16 -25.01 17.12
C VAL A 25 6.21 -24.85 15.61
N SER A 26 7.35 -25.25 15.04
CA SER A 26 7.60 -25.16 13.60
C SER A 26 6.56 -25.99 12.85
N LYS A 27 5.75 -25.35 12.02
CA LYS A 27 4.74 -26.03 11.18
C LYS A 27 5.28 -26.51 9.83
N GLY A 28 6.58 -26.38 9.61
CA GLY A 28 7.23 -26.77 8.36
C GLY A 28 6.70 -26.03 7.13
N ASN A 29 6.32 -24.76 7.26
CA ASN A 29 5.66 -23.97 6.21
C ASN A 29 6.17 -22.52 6.13
N THR A 30 7.36 -22.27 6.65
CA THR A 30 7.93 -20.93 6.80
C THR A 30 9.16 -20.77 5.91
N ILE A 31 9.20 -19.64 5.22
CA ILE A 31 10.34 -19.23 4.41
C ILE A 31 10.66 -17.76 4.68
N TYR A 32 11.93 -17.44 4.81
CA TYR A 32 12.47 -16.10 4.98
C TYR A 32 13.48 -15.84 3.89
N CYS A 33 13.23 -14.80 3.11
CA CYS A 33 14.07 -14.40 2.01
C CYS A 33 14.58 -13.01 2.31
N TYR A 34 15.82 -12.93 2.76
CA TYR A 34 16.48 -11.69 3.10
C TYR A 34 17.19 -11.15 1.87
N ALA A 35 17.00 -9.86 1.59
CA ALA A 35 17.75 -9.16 0.55
C ALA A 35 19.26 -9.26 0.78
N THR A 36 19.70 -9.31 2.04
CA THR A 36 21.11 -9.32 2.41
C THR A 36 21.38 -10.23 3.62
N SER A 37 22.61 -10.69 3.79
CA SER A 37 23.07 -11.50 4.94
C SER A 37 23.18 -10.68 6.23
N PRO A 38 23.27 -11.33 7.42
CA PRO A 38 23.47 -10.62 8.69
C PRO A 38 24.72 -9.74 8.65
N GLY A 39 24.63 -8.54 9.21
CA GLY A 39 25.73 -7.57 9.23
C GLY A 39 25.88 -6.75 7.95
N LEU A 40 25.13 -7.04 6.88
CA LEU A 40 25.23 -6.34 5.60
C LEU A 40 24.06 -5.36 5.36
N ALA A 41 24.23 -4.51 4.34
CA ALA A 41 23.20 -3.60 3.89
C ALA A 41 22.42 -4.17 2.70
N ALA A 42 21.17 -3.75 2.56
CA ALA A 42 20.39 -3.88 1.34
C ALA A 42 20.47 -2.54 0.59
N PHE A 43 20.56 -2.59 -0.74
CA PHE A 43 20.80 -1.43 -1.58
C PHE A 43 19.69 -1.26 -2.61
N GLU A 44 19.55 -0.02 -3.08
CA GLU A 44 18.67 0.38 -4.17
C GLU A 44 19.46 1.12 -5.24
N ASP A 45 18.99 1.02 -6.49
CA ASP A 45 19.40 1.91 -7.57
C ASP A 45 18.42 3.10 -7.68
N LYS A 46 18.52 3.90 -8.75
CA LYS A 46 17.65 5.08 -8.93
C LYS A 46 16.16 4.73 -9.03
N ASN A 47 15.83 3.49 -9.39
CA ASN A 47 14.48 3.08 -9.77
C ASN A 47 13.93 1.93 -8.90
N HIS A 48 14.79 1.03 -8.40
CA HIS A 48 14.39 -0.19 -7.70
C HIS A 48 15.41 -0.64 -6.64
N GLY A 49 14.92 -1.29 -5.59
CA GLY A 49 15.75 -2.13 -4.71
C GLY A 49 16.43 -3.26 -5.49
N LEU A 50 17.68 -3.61 -5.15
CA LEU A 50 18.43 -4.64 -5.87
C LEU A 50 17.76 -6.02 -5.78
N LEU A 51 17.15 -6.37 -4.64
CA LEU A 51 16.39 -7.61 -4.54
C LEU A 51 15.17 -7.57 -5.47
N LEU A 52 14.41 -6.47 -5.46
CA LEU A 52 13.23 -6.30 -6.30
C LEU A 52 13.57 -6.37 -7.80
N TYR A 53 14.71 -5.78 -8.21
CA TYR A 53 15.20 -5.83 -9.59
C TYR A 53 15.28 -7.27 -10.13
N HIS A 54 15.84 -8.19 -9.34
CA HIS A 54 15.98 -9.61 -9.72
C HIS A 54 14.72 -10.43 -9.46
N LEU A 55 13.92 -10.06 -8.45
CA LEU A 55 12.66 -10.74 -8.10
C LEU A 55 11.58 -10.54 -9.17
N LYS A 56 11.40 -9.30 -9.65
CA LYS A 56 10.31 -8.91 -10.57
C LYS A 56 10.19 -9.79 -11.82
N PRO A 57 11.25 -10.11 -12.58
CA PRO A 57 11.11 -10.98 -13.76
C PRO A 57 10.82 -12.46 -13.42
N LEU A 58 11.04 -12.88 -12.17
CA LEU A 58 10.96 -14.29 -11.77
C LEU A 58 9.69 -14.60 -10.97
N ILE A 59 9.09 -13.64 -10.27
CA ILE A 59 8.00 -13.84 -9.28
C ILE A 59 6.79 -14.62 -9.82
N CYS A 60 6.49 -14.52 -11.12
CA CYS A 60 5.38 -15.19 -11.77
C CYS A 60 5.72 -16.59 -12.32
N LYS A 61 6.96 -17.08 -12.17
CA LYS A 61 7.35 -18.41 -12.66
C LYS A 61 6.62 -19.50 -11.87
N PRO A 62 6.10 -20.55 -12.53
CA PRO A 62 5.43 -21.67 -11.87
C PRO A 62 6.43 -22.67 -11.27
N VAL A 63 7.26 -22.21 -10.34
CA VAL A 63 8.28 -23.00 -9.65
C VAL A 63 8.07 -22.95 -8.14
N GLY A 64 8.58 -23.95 -7.42
CA GLY A 64 8.61 -23.95 -5.97
C GLY A 64 9.34 -22.74 -5.42
N ILE A 65 8.89 -22.21 -4.28
CA ILE A 65 9.39 -20.94 -3.74
C ILE A 65 10.88 -20.98 -3.41
N GLU A 66 11.41 -22.10 -2.94
CA GLU A 66 12.85 -22.25 -2.68
C GLU A 66 13.66 -22.20 -3.98
N LYS A 67 13.19 -22.89 -5.02
CA LYS A 67 13.80 -22.85 -6.35
C LYS A 67 13.77 -21.44 -6.95
N LEU A 68 12.66 -20.73 -6.82
CA LEU A 68 12.54 -19.33 -7.24
C LEU A 68 13.66 -18.47 -6.63
N PHE A 69 13.90 -18.62 -5.32
CA PHE A 69 14.93 -17.85 -4.62
C PHE A 69 16.36 -18.28 -4.95
N SER A 70 16.59 -19.57 -5.22
CA SER A 70 17.87 -20.03 -5.77
C SER A 70 18.16 -19.38 -7.14
N GLU A 71 17.17 -19.33 -8.04
CA GLU A 71 17.31 -18.65 -9.33
C GLU A 71 17.57 -17.14 -9.17
N ILE A 72 16.86 -16.46 -8.27
CA ILE A 72 17.11 -15.03 -7.96
C ILE A 72 18.55 -14.83 -7.50
N LYS A 73 19.07 -15.71 -6.63
CA LYS A 73 20.44 -15.63 -6.14
C LYS A 73 21.44 -15.82 -7.28
N GLU A 74 21.23 -16.78 -8.16
CA GLU A 74 22.06 -17.00 -9.35
C GLU A 74 22.09 -15.77 -10.27
N GLU A 75 20.93 -15.18 -10.59
CA GLU A 75 20.84 -13.93 -11.37
C GLU A 75 21.56 -12.77 -10.67
N PHE A 76 21.48 -12.71 -9.34
CA PHE A 76 22.19 -11.73 -8.53
C PHE A 76 23.70 -11.76 -8.77
N PHE A 77 24.28 -12.98 -8.84
CA PHE A 77 25.71 -13.18 -9.03
C PHE A 77 26.19 -12.97 -10.47
N LYS A 78 25.30 -13.03 -11.46
CA LYS A 78 25.63 -12.71 -12.86
C LYS A 78 25.93 -11.24 -13.10
N VAL A 79 25.52 -10.34 -12.18
CA VAL A 79 25.77 -8.90 -12.28
C VAL A 79 26.88 -8.49 -11.29
N PRO A 80 28.14 -8.27 -11.73
CA PRO A 80 29.28 -8.03 -10.83
C PRO A 80 29.10 -6.84 -9.88
N LYS A 81 28.41 -5.79 -10.34
CA LYS A 81 28.12 -4.61 -9.53
C LYS A 81 27.17 -4.92 -8.36
N HIS A 82 26.26 -5.88 -8.54
CA HIS A 82 25.27 -6.23 -7.53
C HIS A 82 25.88 -7.22 -6.52
N SER A 83 26.54 -8.27 -7.03
CA SER A 83 27.13 -9.34 -6.23
C SER A 83 28.18 -8.89 -5.22
N THR A 84 28.90 -7.80 -5.52
CA THR A 84 29.90 -7.21 -4.60
C THR A 84 29.29 -6.34 -3.50
N ARG A 85 28.02 -5.94 -3.64
CA ARG A 85 27.36 -5.00 -2.71
C ARG A 85 26.46 -5.70 -1.70
N GLN A 86 25.79 -6.76 -2.14
CA GLN A 86 24.71 -7.37 -1.37
C GLN A 86 24.72 -8.89 -1.56
N LEU A 87 24.39 -9.62 -0.49
CA LEU A 87 24.44 -11.07 -0.46
C LEU A 87 23.08 -11.62 0.00
N PRO A 88 22.17 -11.99 -0.91
CA PRO A 88 20.86 -12.54 -0.52
C PRO A 88 20.97 -13.83 0.28
N GLU A 89 20.10 -14.01 1.28
CA GLU A 89 20.05 -15.18 2.15
C GLU A 89 18.63 -15.78 2.18
N LEU A 90 18.53 -17.10 2.02
CA LEU A 90 17.30 -17.87 2.16
C LEU A 90 17.36 -18.72 3.44
N ARG A 91 16.32 -18.67 4.25
CA ARG A 91 16.10 -19.60 5.37
C ARG A 91 14.72 -20.22 5.24
N SER A 92 14.63 -21.53 5.30
CA SER A 92 13.38 -22.25 5.08
C SER A 92 13.29 -23.45 6.01
N ASN A 93 12.06 -23.78 6.41
CA ASN A 93 11.71 -25.08 7.01
C ASN A 93 10.57 -25.75 6.22
N LEU A 94 10.38 -25.35 4.95
CA LEU A 94 9.27 -25.80 4.13
C LEU A 94 9.32 -27.33 3.94
N SER A 95 8.32 -28.03 4.48
CA SER A 95 8.17 -29.48 4.37
C SER A 95 7.64 -29.91 3.00
N GLU A 96 6.92 -29.02 2.31
CA GLU A 96 6.38 -29.23 0.97
C GLU A 96 7.16 -28.39 -0.06
N PRO A 97 8.26 -28.91 -0.63
CA PRO A 97 9.20 -28.11 -1.45
C PRO A 97 8.59 -27.55 -2.74
N ASN A 98 7.46 -28.11 -3.18
CA ASN A 98 6.78 -27.73 -4.42
C ASN A 98 5.77 -26.58 -4.24
N ARG A 99 5.60 -26.02 -3.03
CA ARG A 99 4.70 -24.87 -2.82
C ARG A 99 5.19 -23.66 -3.62
N SER A 100 4.30 -23.06 -4.39
CA SER A 100 4.59 -21.95 -5.31
C SER A 100 3.71 -20.73 -5.03
N LEU A 101 4.19 -19.54 -5.41
CA LEU A 101 3.35 -18.33 -5.45
C LEU A 101 2.26 -18.40 -6.53
N THR A 102 2.38 -19.35 -7.45
CA THR A 102 1.41 -19.58 -8.53
C THR A 102 0.41 -20.70 -8.21
N ASP A 103 0.47 -21.27 -6.99
CA ASP A 103 -0.46 -22.30 -6.56
C ASP A 103 -1.90 -21.81 -6.67
N ARG A 104 -2.78 -22.66 -7.20
CA ARG A 104 -4.21 -22.33 -7.34
C ARG A 104 -4.85 -22.23 -5.96
N ILE A 105 -5.60 -21.16 -5.72
CA ILE A 105 -6.41 -21.03 -4.50
C ILE A 105 -7.60 -21.99 -4.58
N ALA A 106 -7.60 -23.02 -3.73
CA ALA A 106 -8.74 -23.90 -3.56
C ALA A 106 -9.81 -23.21 -2.71
N LYS A 107 -11.01 -22.99 -3.29
CA LYS A 107 -12.15 -22.35 -2.60
C LYS A 107 -13.12 -23.34 -1.96
N LYS A 108 -12.93 -24.65 -2.17
CA LYS A 108 -13.82 -25.69 -1.64
C LYS A 108 -13.67 -25.77 -0.11
N GLY A 109 -14.78 -25.64 0.62
CA GLY A 109 -14.79 -25.64 2.08
C GLY A 109 -14.37 -24.32 2.72
N ASN A 110 -14.57 -23.20 2.02
CA ASN A 110 -14.37 -21.87 2.60
C ASN A 110 -15.25 -21.68 3.85
N THR A 111 -14.69 -21.03 4.86
CA THR A 111 -15.40 -20.73 6.10
C THR A 111 -16.06 -19.36 6.01
N GLN A 112 -17.07 -19.09 6.84
CA GLN A 112 -17.63 -17.73 6.97
C GLN A 112 -16.54 -16.69 7.29
N SER A 113 -15.49 -17.09 8.03
CA SER A 113 -14.34 -16.22 8.30
C SER A 113 -13.54 -15.87 7.03
N TYR A 114 -13.42 -16.81 6.07
CA TYR A 114 -12.78 -16.52 4.79
C TYR A 114 -13.58 -15.49 3.98
N ASP A 115 -14.89 -15.65 3.92
CA ASP A 115 -15.77 -14.75 3.18
C ASP A 115 -15.74 -13.34 3.79
N LEU A 116 -15.84 -13.25 5.12
CA LEU A 116 -15.75 -11.98 5.84
C LEU A 116 -14.40 -11.30 5.60
N GLN A 117 -13.28 -12.01 5.76
CA GLN A 117 -11.94 -11.45 5.52
C GLN A 117 -11.75 -11.01 4.07
N THR A 118 -12.31 -11.75 3.11
CA THR A 118 -12.28 -11.41 1.69
C THR A 118 -13.06 -10.12 1.42
N GLN A 119 -14.26 -9.99 1.98
CA GLN A 119 -15.07 -8.76 1.86
C GLN A 119 -14.36 -7.55 2.47
N ILE A 120 -13.82 -7.74 3.68
CA ILE A 120 -12.97 -6.79 4.42
C ILE A 120 -11.81 -6.34 3.53
N TRP A 121 -10.99 -7.28 3.03
CA TRP A 121 -9.83 -6.98 2.17
C TRP A 121 -10.22 -6.22 0.89
N ASN A 122 -11.27 -6.68 0.20
CA ASN A 122 -11.76 -6.03 -1.01
C ASN A 122 -12.23 -4.60 -0.75
N SER A 123 -12.78 -4.32 0.42
CA SER A 123 -13.28 -2.98 0.76
C SER A 123 -12.19 -1.92 0.89
N TYR A 124 -10.94 -2.31 1.19
CA TYR A 124 -9.81 -1.41 1.50
C TYR A 124 -9.09 -0.85 0.27
N HIS A 125 -9.42 -1.38 -0.91
CA HIS A 125 -8.90 -0.89 -2.17
C HIS A 125 -9.93 -0.01 -2.91
N VAL A 126 -11.09 0.23 -2.29
CA VAL A 126 -12.17 1.02 -2.89
C VAL A 126 -11.88 2.51 -2.73
N LYS A 127 -11.65 3.18 -3.86
CA LYS A 127 -11.59 4.65 -3.97
C LYS A 127 -12.99 5.27 -3.93
N PRO A 128 -13.12 6.57 -3.62
CA PRO A 128 -14.39 7.27 -3.76
C PRO A 128 -14.93 7.19 -5.20
N PRO A 129 -16.27 7.15 -5.38
CA PRO A 129 -16.85 7.27 -6.70
C PRO A 129 -16.53 8.65 -7.29
N LYS A 130 -16.55 8.75 -8.63
CA LYS A 130 -16.48 10.03 -9.32
C LYS A 130 -17.63 10.93 -8.83
N GLN A 131 -17.36 12.20 -8.61
CA GLN A 131 -18.36 13.18 -8.20
C GLN A 131 -18.37 14.38 -9.13
N VAL A 132 -19.52 15.05 -9.23
CA VAL A 132 -19.69 16.28 -10.00
C VAL A 132 -20.21 17.34 -9.05
N VAL A 133 -19.53 18.48 -9.04
CA VAL A 133 -19.79 19.62 -8.17
C VAL A 133 -20.09 20.82 -9.06
N SER A 134 -21.31 21.34 -8.97
CA SER A 134 -21.75 22.51 -9.73
C SER A 134 -21.72 23.75 -8.85
N PHE A 135 -21.27 24.86 -9.41
CA PHE A 135 -21.26 26.21 -8.83
C PHE A 135 -22.28 27.06 -9.60
N PRO A 136 -23.58 27.00 -9.23
CA PRO A 136 -24.65 27.60 -10.01
C PRO A 136 -24.54 29.11 -10.13
N GLU A 137 -23.89 29.78 -9.18
CA GLU A 137 -23.68 31.23 -9.15
C GLU A 137 -22.92 31.73 -10.38
N VAL A 138 -22.09 30.87 -10.98
CA VAL A 138 -21.23 31.20 -12.13
C VAL A 138 -21.41 30.25 -13.32
N GLY A 139 -22.21 29.20 -13.14
CA GLY A 139 -22.45 28.15 -14.13
C GLY A 139 -21.28 27.18 -14.33
N VAL A 140 -20.26 27.23 -13.47
CA VAL A 140 -19.09 26.34 -13.55
C VAL A 140 -19.46 24.97 -13.00
N THR A 141 -18.99 23.91 -13.66
CA THR A 141 -19.09 22.54 -13.15
C THR A 141 -17.72 21.87 -13.14
N VAL A 142 -17.41 21.23 -12.01
CA VAL A 142 -16.16 20.53 -11.74
C VAL A 142 -16.44 19.05 -11.51
N GLU A 143 -15.63 18.20 -12.13
CA GLU A 143 -15.59 16.77 -11.88
C GLU A 143 -14.44 16.42 -10.94
N LEU A 144 -14.71 15.58 -9.94
CA LEU A 144 -13.71 14.93 -9.12
C LEU A 144 -13.56 13.48 -9.57
N ASP A 145 -12.36 13.11 -10.01
CA ASP A 145 -11.97 11.72 -10.29
C ASP A 145 -10.87 11.29 -9.32
N PHE A 146 -10.76 9.98 -9.10
CA PHE A 146 -9.90 9.43 -8.06
C PHE A 146 -9.09 8.26 -8.61
N GLN A 147 -7.84 8.11 -8.17
CA GLN A 147 -7.04 6.91 -8.43
C GLN A 147 -6.25 6.54 -7.17
N SER A 148 -6.04 5.24 -6.94
CA SER A 148 -5.20 4.75 -5.85
C SER A 148 -3.90 4.21 -6.42
N GLU A 149 -2.77 4.66 -5.87
CA GLU A 149 -1.44 4.11 -6.20
C GLU A 149 -1.02 3.07 -5.15
N PHE A 150 -1.32 3.36 -3.89
CA PHE A 150 -1.17 2.46 -2.76
C PHE A 150 -2.47 2.45 -1.94
N SER A 151 -2.65 1.45 -1.07
CA SER A 151 -3.82 1.40 -0.18
C SER A 151 -3.91 2.61 0.76
N ASN A 152 -2.81 3.34 0.97
CA ASN A 152 -2.76 4.54 1.79
C ASN A 152 -2.45 5.84 1.01
N LEU A 153 -2.49 5.80 -0.33
CA LEU A 153 -2.23 6.95 -1.19
C LEU A 153 -3.37 7.13 -2.21
N LEU A 154 -4.10 8.23 -2.08
CA LEU A 154 -5.21 8.61 -2.94
C LEU A 154 -4.84 9.81 -3.82
N ASN A 155 -4.84 9.63 -5.13
CA ASN A 155 -4.75 10.71 -6.11
C ASN A 155 -6.16 11.28 -6.36
N VAL A 156 -6.32 12.60 -6.19
CA VAL A 156 -7.53 13.37 -6.45
C VAL A 156 -7.30 14.23 -7.69
N PHE A 157 -8.18 14.11 -8.67
CA PHE A 157 -8.16 14.88 -9.91
C PHE A 157 -9.35 15.82 -9.92
N VAL A 158 -9.09 17.12 -9.98
CA VAL A 158 -10.10 18.18 -10.06
C VAL A 158 -10.11 18.68 -11.50
N ILE A 159 -11.21 18.49 -12.23
CA ILE A 159 -11.30 18.76 -13.67
C ILE A 159 -12.45 19.73 -13.90
N VAL A 160 -12.17 20.89 -14.48
CA VAL A 160 -13.24 21.82 -14.88
C VAL A 160 -13.88 21.27 -16.15
N ILE A 161 -15.14 20.82 -16.05
CA ILE A 161 -15.84 20.18 -17.16
C ILE A 161 -16.77 21.13 -17.92
N ASP A 162 -17.21 22.21 -17.27
CA ASP A 162 -17.94 23.32 -17.85
C ASP A 162 -17.50 24.62 -17.16
N THR A 163 -17.13 25.64 -17.93
CA THR A 163 -16.73 26.95 -17.42
C THR A 163 -17.91 27.91 -17.26
N GLY A 164 -19.09 27.55 -17.77
CA GLY A 164 -20.25 28.44 -17.73
C GLY A 164 -19.95 29.79 -18.39
N SER A 165 -20.14 30.87 -17.62
CA SER A 165 -20.03 32.25 -18.11
C SER A 165 -18.67 32.92 -17.89
N VAL A 166 -17.70 32.23 -17.30
CA VAL A 166 -16.39 32.78 -16.94
C VAL A 166 -15.36 32.58 -18.06
N LEU A 167 -14.33 33.42 -18.13
CA LEU A 167 -13.29 33.32 -19.18
C LEU A 167 -12.32 32.17 -18.94
N ASP A 168 -11.94 31.99 -17.68
CA ASP A 168 -10.97 31.00 -17.25
C ASP A 168 -11.34 30.53 -15.84
N CYS A 169 -11.10 29.26 -15.58
CA CYS A 169 -11.44 28.61 -14.32
C CYS A 169 -10.50 27.45 -14.04
N GLU A 170 -10.06 27.38 -12.80
CA GLU A 170 -9.23 26.30 -12.27
C GLU A 170 -9.84 25.79 -10.97
N GLY A 171 -9.85 24.48 -10.78
CA GLY A 171 -10.33 23.86 -9.54
C GLY A 171 -9.18 23.23 -8.77
N THR A 172 -9.19 23.40 -7.44
CA THR A 172 -8.29 22.71 -6.51
C THR A 172 -9.08 22.18 -5.32
N ILE A 173 -8.44 21.35 -4.50
CA ILE A 173 -8.94 20.97 -3.18
C ILE A 173 -8.19 21.73 -2.08
N SER A 174 -8.88 21.98 -0.97
CA SER A 174 -8.35 22.60 0.24
C SER A 174 -9.00 21.99 1.49
N ASN A 175 -8.62 22.47 2.67
CA ASN A 175 -9.18 22.03 3.96
C ASN A 175 -9.06 20.51 4.19
N ILE A 176 -7.94 19.95 3.74
CA ILE A 176 -7.62 18.53 3.97
C ILE A 176 -7.28 18.35 5.45
N SER A 177 -7.78 17.26 6.04
CA SER A 177 -7.48 16.90 7.44
C SER A 177 -5.97 16.98 7.73
N PRO A 178 -5.55 17.58 8.86
CA PRO A 178 -4.12 17.77 9.18
C PRO A 178 -3.36 16.45 9.42
N ARG A 179 -4.07 15.33 9.55
CA ARG A 179 -3.49 13.99 9.67
C ARG A 179 -3.08 13.38 8.32
N ILE A 180 -3.60 13.94 7.24
CA ILE A 180 -3.32 13.54 5.87
C ILE A 180 -2.27 14.49 5.33
N SER A 181 -1.18 13.94 4.81
CA SER A 181 -0.14 14.74 4.17
C SER A 181 -0.34 14.77 2.66
N GLN A 182 0.08 15.86 2.03
CA GLN A 182 0.19 15.89 0.58
C GLN A 182 1.49 15.20 0.15
N TYR A 183 1.41 14.33 -0.86
CA TYR A 183 2.56 13.68 -1.46
C TYR A 183 2.93 14.36 -2.77
N GLY A 184 4.13 14.97 -2.78
CA GLY A 184 4.62 15.74 -3.92
C GLY A 184 3.83 17.02 -4.19
N ASP A 185 4.14 17.64 -5.31
CA ASP A 185 3.52 18.91 -5.70
C ASP A 185 2.17 18.71 -6.39
N THR A 186 1.33 19.73 -6.28
CA THR A 186 0.10 19.81 -7.05
C THR A 186 0.43 20.01 -8.52
N THR A 187 -0.02 19.10 -9.38
CA THR A 187 0.35 19.09 -10.80
C THR A 187 -0.83 19.47 -11.68
N ARG A 188 -0.60 20.41 -12.60
CA ARG A 188 -1.57 20.77 -13.64
C ARG A 188 -1.48 19.78 -14.79
N PHE A 189 -2.62 19.42 -15.35
CA PHE A 189 -2.69 18.56 -16.53
C PHE A 189 -3.83 18.98 -17.44
N GLN A 190 -3.81 18.46 -18.67
CA GLN A 190 -4.92 18.57 -19.61
C GLN A 190 -5.44 17.17 -19.97
N ARG A 191 -6.76 16.99 -19.91
CA ARG A 191 -7.44 15.75 -20.29
C ARG A 191 -8.58 16.09 -21.22
N GLN A 192 -8.51 15.62 -22.48
CA GLN A 192 -9.54 15.89 -23.50
C GLN A 192 -9.86 17.40 -23.63
N ASN A 193 -8.82 18.24 -23.73
CA ASN A 193 -8.91 19.71 -23.79
C ASN A 193 -9.50 20.40 -22.54
N LYS A 194 -9.65 19.67 -21.43
CA LYS A 194 -10.08 20.23 -20.15
C LYS A 194 -8.88 20.37 -19.22
N ASN A 195 -8.76 21.54 -18.59
CA ASN A 195 -7.75 21.79 -17.57
C ASN A 195 -8.12 21.05 -16.28
N GLY A 196 -7.11 20.49 -15.61
CA GLY A 196 -7.30 19.84 -14.33
C GLY A 196 -6.07 19.95 -13.43
N MET A 197 -6.30 19.70 -12.15
CA MET A 197 -5.27 19.66 -11.11
C MET A 197 -5.28 18.29 -10.43
N LYS A 198 -4.09 17.70 -10.27
CA LYS A 198 -3.88 16.46 -9.53
C LYS A 198 -3.23 16.80 -8.20
N ILE A 199 -3.85 16.33 -7.12
CA ILE A 199 -3.33 16.37 -5.75
C ILE A 199 -3.20 14.92 -5.27
N SER A 200 -2.07 14.58 -4.65
CA SER A 200 -1.87 13.23 -4.09
C SER A 200 -1.92 13.31 -2.56
N LEU A 201 -2.79 12.53 -1.94
CA LEU A 201 -3.00 12.47 -0.49
C LEU A 201 -2.40 11.17 0.05
N GLN A 202 -1.46 11.27 0.98
CA GLN A 202 -0.86 10.12 1.67
C GLN A 202 -1.30 10.06 3.14
N ASP A 203 -0.91 8.99 3.82
CA ASP A 203 -1.27 8.74 5.22
C ASP A 203 -2.76 8.50 5.46
N ILE A 204 -3.48 8.00 4.46
CA ILE A 204 -4.92 7.69 4.56
C ILE A 204 -5.23 6.75 5.74
N GLN A 205 -4.29 5.91 6.18
CA GLN A 205 -4.45 5.06 7.37
C GLN A 205 -4.61 5.82 8.69
N LYS A 206 -4.23 7.10 8.75
CA LYS A 206 -4.33 7.96 9.95
C LYS A 206 -5.68 8.66 10.06
N LEU A 207 -6.54 8.52 9.06
CA LEU A 207 -7.84 9.16 9.01
C LEU A 207 -8.79 8.56 10.05
N GLU A 208 -9.36 9.41 10.91
CA GLU A 208 -10.26 8.98 12.00
C GLU A 208 -11.74 9.06 11.61
N ASP A 209 -12.09 10.06 10.82
CA ASP A 209 -13.45 10.36 10.34
C ASP A 209 -13.48 10.48 8.81
N ASN A 210 -14.63 10.77 8.23
CA ASN A 210 -14.73 10.97 6.78
C ASN A 210 -13.71 12.00 6.26
N LEU A 211 -13.14 11.71 5.09
CA LEU A 211 -12.33 12.66 4.33
C LEU A 211 -13.26 13.70 3.72
N VAL A 212 -13.43 14.82 4.42
CA VAL A 212 -14.16 15.97 3.92
C VAL A 212 -13.17 16.99 3.40
N VAL A 213 -13.39 17.46 2.17
CA VAL A 213 -12.52 18.45 1.50
C VAL A 213 -13.35 19.60 0.96
N ASP A 214 -12.71 20.73 0.80
CA ASP A 214 -13.29 21.90 0.16
C ASP A 214 -12.82 21.97 -1.29
N ILE A 215 -13.75 21.95 -2.24
CA ILE A 215 -13.48 22.17 -3.65
C ILE A 215 -13.53 23.66 -3.90
N THR A 216 -12.38 24.24 -4.21
CA THR A 216 -12.26 25.67 -4.47
C THR A 216 -12.01 25.89 -5.95
N ILE A 217 -12.92 26.62 -6.61
CA ILE A 217 -12.71 27.13 -7.96
C ILE A 217 -12.13 28.55 -7.87
N THR A 218 -11.13 28.83 -8.70
CA THR A 218 -10.62 30.18 -8.95
C THR A 218 -10.92 30.54 -10.39
N PHE A 219 -11.60 31.65 -10.63
CA PHE A 219 -12.07 32.02 -11.96
C PHE A 219 -11.98 33.53 -12.23
N ILE A 220 -12.12 33.89 -13.50
CA ILE A 220 -12.03 35.28 -13.98
C ILE A 220 -13.26 35.63 -14.82
N TYR A 221 -13.91 36.75 -14.49
CA TYR A 221 -15.01 37.26 -15.32
C TYR A 221 -14.50 38.00 -16.58
N PRO A 222 -15.29 37.97 -17.68
CA PRO A 222 -14.94 38.73 -18.88
C PRO A 222 -14.79 40.23 -18.70
N ARG A 223 -15.52 40.81 -17.73
CA ARG A 223 -15.71 42.27 -17.63
C ARG A 223 -14.58 42.99 -16.92
N ASP A 224 -14.08 42.44 -15.80
CA ASP A 224 -13.10 43.12 -14.93
C ASP A 224 -11.73 42.44 -14.88
N ARG A 225 -11.61 41.23 -15.43
CA ARG A 225 -10.39 40.40 -15.40
C ARG A 225 -9.83 40.17 -13.98
N GLN A 226 -10.64 40.32 -12.94
CA GLN A 226 -10.26 40.03 -11.56
C GLN A 226 -10.41 38.54 -11.25
N ARG A 227 -9.62 38.05 -10.29
CA ARG A 227 -9.70 36.66 -9.81
C ARG A 227 -10.67 36.57 -8.65
N TYR A 228 -11.65 35.70 -8.79
CA TYR A 228 -12.64 35.36 -7.78
C TYR A 228 -12.47 33.90 -7.37
N PHE A 229 -12.99 33.56 -6.20
CA PHE A 229 -13.02 32.18 -5.73
C PHE A 229 -14.39 31.83 -5.15
N LEU A 230 -14.80 30.58 -5.37
CA LEU A 230 -15.95 29.96 -4.72
C LEU A 230 -15.53 28.61 -4.19
N THR A 231 -16.12 28.21 -3.07
CA THR A 231 -15.78 26.98 -2.38
C THR A 231 -17.03 26.18 -2.06
N GLN A 232 -16.98 24.87 -2.30
CA GLN A 232 -18.04 23.95 -1.92
C GLN A 232 -17.46 22.73 -1.20
N ARG A 233 -18.08 22.38 -0.07
CA ARG A 233 -17.65 21.28 0.78
C ARG A 233 -18.17 19.94 0.25
N VAL A 234 -17.29 18.94 0.22
CA VAL A 234 -17.56 17.61 -0.32
C VAL A 234 -17.07 16.54 0.65
N ASP A 235 -17.95 15.57 0.95
CA ASP A 235 -17.62 14.39 1.75
C ASP A 235 -17.25 13.20 0.84
N LEU A 236 -16.02 12.69 1.00
CA LEU A 236 -15.48 11.55 0.26
C LEU A 236 -15.52 10.23 1.06
N GLY A 237 -16.10 10.24 2.26
CA GLY A 237 -16.23 9.10 3.15
C GLY A 237 -14.88 8.62 3.68
N LEU A 238 -14.78 7.31 3.95
CA LEU A 238 -13.54 6.65 4.32
C LEU A 238 -12.92 5.95 3.09
N PRO A 239 -11.99 6.59 2.36
CA PRO A 239 -11.37 5.99 1.19
C PRO A 239 -10.30 4.96 1.55
N LEU A 240 -10.16 3.95 0.70
CA LEU A 240 -9.05 2.99 0.75
C LEU A 240 -8.88 2.34 2.15
N VAL A 241 -7.64 2.28 2.66
CA VAL A 241 -7.30 1.62 3.93
C VAL A 241 -7.93 2.30 5.16
N SER A 242 -8.44 3.53 5.07
CA SER A 242 -9.02 4.22 6.23
C SER A 242 -10.23 3.50 6.83
N LYS A 243 -10.93 2.67 6.03
CA LYS A 243 -12.04 1.82 6.50
C LYS A 243 -11.64 0.82 7.58
N LEU A 244 -10.35 0.44 7.63
CA LEU A 244 -9.81 -0.42 8.69
C LEU A 244 -9.74 0.26 10.05
N GLN A 245 -9.71 1.60 10.06
CA GLN A 245 -9.56 2.39 11.28
C GLN A 245 -8.36 1.92 12.12
N LEU A 246 -7.20 1.72 11.47
CA LEU A 246 -5.98 1.16 12.09
C LEU A 246 -5.41 2.01 13.24
N TRP A 247 -5.89 3.23 13.40
CA TRP A 247 -5.58 4.09 14.55
C TRP A 247 -6.26 3.61 15.83
N ARG A 248 -7.34 2.81 15.72
CA ARG A 248 -8.02 2.23 16.88
C ARG A 248 -7.13 1.17 17.51
N PRO A 249 -6.98 1.16 18.84
CA PRO A 249 -6.31 0.06 19.53
C PRO A 249 -6.97 -1.27 19.18
N SER A 250 -6.16 -2.28 18.87
CA SER A 250 -6.67 -3.63 18.63
C SER A 250 -7.34 -4.14 19.90
N THR A 251 -8.64 -4.42 19.84
CA THR A 251 -9.39 -5.08 20.91
C THR A 251 -9.28 -6.61 20.82
N ALA A 252 -8.32 -7.14 20.03
CA ALA A 252 -8.24 -8.56 19.71
C ALA A 252 -8.21 -9.43 20.97
N PHE A 253 -9.32 -10.14 21.18
CA PHE A 253 -9.39 -11.35 21.99
C PHE A 253 -8.31 -12.29 21.48
N TYR A 254 -7.34 -12.63 22.32
CA TYR A 254 -6.42 -13.72 22.04
C TYR A 254 -7.22 -15.02 22.22
N PRO A 255 -7.54 -15.79 21.17
CA PRO A 255 -8.11 -17.11 21.38
C PRO A 255 -7.14 -17.93 22.24
N PRO A 256 -7.63 -18.76 23.18
CA PRO A 256 -6.77 -19.57 24.02
C PRO A 256 -5.80 -20.36 23.15
N ARG A 257 -4.53 -20.24 23.53
CA ARG A 257 -3.40 -20.85 22.88
C ARG A 257 -3.65 -22.35 22.77
N ARG A 258 -3.52 -22.93 21.56
CA ARG A 258 -3.43 -24.40 21.45
C ARG A 258 -2.14 -24.82 22.13
N GLU A 259 -2.26 -25.50 23.26
CA GLU A 259 -1.14 -26.13 23.93
C GLU A 259 -0.60 -27.26 23.03
N PRO A 260 0.74 -27.44 22.99
CA PRO A 260 1.31 -28.60 22.33
C PRO A 260 0.82 -29.87 23.05
N MET A 261 0.18 -30.78 22.31
CA MET A 261 0.01 -32.15 22.78
C MET A 261 1.36 -32.86 22.64
N GLU A 262 1.98 -33.20 23.76
CA GLU A 262 3.02 -34.22 23.77
C GLU A 262 2.36 -35.55 23.39
N GLN A 263 2.87 -36.21 22.34
CA GLN A 263 2.52 -37.61 22.11
C GLN A 263 3.27 -38.43 23.16
N GLU A 264 2.54 -39.03 24.08
CA GLU A 264 3.08 -40.11 24.91
C GLU A 264 3.52 -41.23 23.98
N GLU A 265 4.84 -41.46 23.88
CA GLU A 265 5.38 -42.67 23.29
C GLU A 265 4.89 -43.84 24.15
N SER A 266 3.94 -44.61 23.62
CA SER A 266 3.59 -45.90 24.19
C SER A 266 4.77 -46.85 23.92
N ASP A 267 5.63 -47.03 24.92
CA ASP A 267 6.57 -48.15 24.97
C ASP A 267 5.76 -49.46 25.00
N SER A 268 5.52 -50.03 23.83
CA SER A 268 5.08 -51.41 23.70
C SER A 268 6.32 -52.33 23.70
N MET A 269 6.59 -52.93 24.86
CA MET A 269 7.40 -54.15 24.99
C MET A 269 6.79 -55.34 24.26
#